data_AF-A0A963ENI4-F1
#
_entry.id   AF-A0A963ENI4-F1
#
_cell.length_a   1.000
_cell.length_b   1.000
_cell.length_c   1.000
_cell.angle_alpha   90.00
_cell.angle_beta   90.00
_cell.angle_gamma   90.00
#
_symmetry.space_group_name_H-M   'P 1'
#
loop_
_entity.id
_entity.type
_entity.pdbx_description
1 polymer ?
#
loop_
_entity_poly.entity_id
_entity_poly.type
_entity_poly.pdbx_seq_one_letter_code
_entity_poly.pdbx_strand_id
1 'polypeptide(L)'
;QARPDAQAAIHLIGHSTGGLDARLLLTPGVDLQTRIDIEALARRVRSSVSVATPHRGAPIASFFTGLLGRKLLRVLSIVTMTALRGVHLPLHVWVQIAGLFAVPPALGEATGGLASQLYEQLLSDFNPERRAQVNELLGHVQNDQALLTQLTVESMDLFNALAVDREGVAYGSVITQARPPSLDTSLEIGFDFVEQAQQALYYSLSKLAAGYRFPLPNPKYRRQLEKGFGAVPDSDANDGIVPTLSQPWGDCIAVAQADHLDIIGHHGGSETDVQRHFDWLTTHSEFRSQQFMGVWQSVVDFIARAEAGHSERG
;
A
#
# COMPACT_ATOMS: atom_id res chain seq x y z
N GLN A 1 29.20 3.83 -9.65
CA GLN A 1 28.91 4.02 -8.21
C GLN A 1 29.79 3.06 -7.42
N ALA A 2 30.50 3.54 -6.39
CA ALA A 2 31.25 2.68 -5.49
C ALA A 2 30.29 1.80 -4.69
N ARG A 3 30.64 0.52 -4.47
CA ARG A 3 29.84 -0.34 -3.58
C ARG A 3 29.92 0.23 -2.16
N PRO A 4 28.81 0.29 -1.42
CA PRO A 4 28.84 0.74 -0.03
C PRO A 4 29.73 -0.17 0.81
N ASP A 5 30.31 0.39 1.89
CA ASP A 5 31.11 -0.35 2.86
C ASP A 5 30.31 -1.55 3.40
N ALA A 6 31.00 -2.67 3.64
CA ALA A 6 30.44 -3.85 4.29
C ALA A 6 29.85 -3.54 5.67
N GLN A 7 30.26 -2.44 6.33
CA GLN A 7 29.71 -1.99 7.62
C GLN A 7 28.76 -0.79 7.53
N ALA A 8 28.39 -0.34 6.32
CA ALA A 8 27.50 0.81 6.15
C ALA A 8 26.18 0.62 6.92
N ALA A 9 25.64 1.74 7.43
CA ALA A 9 24.32 1.78 8.04
C ALA A 9 23.24 1.31 7.06
N ILE A 10 22.23 0.62 7.59
CA ILE A 10 21.08 0.16 6.83
C ILE A 10 19.87 0.98 7.25
N HIS A 11 19.10 1.43 6.27
CA HIS A 11 17.82 2.11 6.47
C HIS A 11 16.77 1.35 5.68
N LEU A 12 15.74 0.88 6.39
CA LEU A 12 14.65 0.13 5.78
C LEU A 12 13.52 1.10 5.46
N ILE A 13 12.97 0.99 4.25
CA ILE A 13 11.78 1.70 3.82
C ILE A 13 10.82 0.65 3.28
N GLY A 14 9.70 0.45 3.98
CA GLY A 14 8.69 -0.54 3.63
C GLY A 14 7.38 0.15 3.26
N HIS A 15 6.92 -0.07 2.03
CA HIS A 15 5.57 0.33 1.60
C HIS A 15 4.57 -0.79 1.89
N SER A 16 3.36 -0.41 2.31
CA SER A 16 2.27 -1.36 2.58
C SER A 16 2.75 -2.46 3.55
N THR A 17 2.62 -3.74 3.19
CA THR A 17 3.07 -4.87 4.01
C THR A 17 4.59 -4.87 4.26
N GLY A 18 5.40 -4.26 3.40
CA GLY A 18 6.86 -4.19 3.56
C GLY A 18 7.29 -3.50 4.86
N GLY A 19 6.45 -2.60 5.42
CA GLY A 19 6.71 -2.01 6.73
C GLY A 19 6.51 -2.99 7.90
N LEU A 20 5.64 -4.00 7.73
CA LEU A 20 5.49 -5.10 8.68
C LEU A 20 6.66 -6.08 8.54
N ASP A 21 7.09 -6.38 7.32
CA ASP A 21 8.26 -7.22 7.06
C ASP A 21 9.52 -6.63 7.70
N ALA A 22 9.70 -5.31 7.58
CA ALA A 22 10.77 -4.60 8.26
C ALA A 22 10.69 -4.73 9.78
N ARG A 23 9.49 -4.63 10.38
CA ARG A 23 9.31 -4.83 11.83
C ARG A 23 9.59 -6.27 12.26
N LEU A 24 9.15 -7.25 11.48
CA LEU A 24 9.41 -8.67 11.75
C LEU A 24 10.92 -8.95 11.69
N LEU A 25 11.61 -8.51 10.63
CA LEU A 25 13.07 -8.61 10.49
C LEU A 25 13.79 -7.94 11.67
N LEU A 26 13.24 -6.83 12.15
CA LEU A 26 13.81 -6.07 13.26
C LEU A 26 13.42 -6.59 14.64
N THR A 27 12.61 -7.63 14.74
CA THR A 27 12.25 -8.20 16.05
C THR A 27 13.48 -8.89 16.67
N PRO A 28 13.88 -8.55 17.90
CA PRO A 28 15.02 -9.18 18.56
C PRO A 28 14.85 -10.70 18.70
N GLY A 29 15.86 -11.46 18.29
CA GLY A 29 15.82 -12.94 18.38
C GLY A 29 14.85 -13.63 17.41
N VAL A 30 14.38 -12.93 16.38
CA VAL A 30 13.51 -13.52 15.35
C VAL A 30 14.19 -14.69 14.64
N ASP A 31 13.47 -15.80 14.47
CA ASP A 31 13.89 -16.92 13.63
C ASP A 31 13.08 -16.91 12.33
N LEU A 32 13.75 -16.52 11.23
CA LEU A 32 13.18 -16.51 9.88
C LEU A 32 13.51 -17.79 9.10
N GLN A 33 13.94 -18.86 9.78
CA GLN A 33 14.29 -20.17 9.20
C GLN A 33 15.32 -20.07 8.07
N THR A 34 16.26 -19.14 8.20
CA THR A 34 17.30 -18.85 7.21
C THR A 34 18.68 -19.11 7.78
N ARG A 35 19.65 -19.38 6.89
CA ARG A 35 21.07 -19.51 7.26
C ARG A 35 21.76 -18.16 7.43
N ILE A 36 21.08 -17.06 7.10
CA ILE A 36 21.60 -15.70 7.22
C ILE A 36 21.56 -15.27 8.68
N ASP A 37 22.64 -14.68 9.18
CA ASP A 37 22.68 -14.06 10.51
C ASP A 37 21.88 -12.75 10.52
N ILE A 38 20.58 -12.87 10.84
CA ILE A 38 19.65 -11.75 10.90
C ILE A 38 20.05 -10.75 11.98
N GLU A 39 20.56 -11.19 13.13
CA GLU A 39 20.94 -10.30 14.23
C GLU A 39 22.15 -9.43 13.84
N ALA A 40 23.13 -9.98 13.12
CA ALA A 40 24.24 -9.21 12.58
C ALA A 40 23.79 -8.14 11.58
N LEU A 41 22.84 -8.47 10.68
CA LEU A 41 22.28 -7.50 9.74
C LEU A 41 21.48 -6.42 10.46
N ALA A 42 20.61 -6.83 11.37
CA ALA A 42 19.67 -5.93 12.00
C ALA A 42 20.32 -4.96 13.00
N ARG A 43 21.47 -5.32 13.60
CA ARG A 43 22.32 -4.39 14.38
C ARG A 43 22.87 -3.21 13.58
N ARG A 44 22.93 -3.34 12.25
CA ARG A 44 23.36 -2.26 11.35
C ARG A 44 22.21 -1.34 10.95
N VAL A 45 20.97 -1.73 11.23
CA VAL A 45 19.81 -0.92 10.90
C VAL A 45 19.75 0.27 11.84
N ARG A 46 19.55 1.47 11.28
CA ARG A 46 19.47 2.74 12.01
C ARG A 46 18.06 3.30 11.99
N SER A 47 17.31 3.05 10.92
CA SER A 47 15.91 3.43 10.84
C SER A 47 15.05 2.41 10.11
N SER A 48 13.78 2.37 10.49
CA SER A 48 12.71 1.67 9.80
C SER A 48 11.58 2.65 9.51
N VAL A 49 11.35 2.91 8.22
CA VAL A 49 10.32 3.81 7.73
C VAL A 49 9.20 2.99 7.11
N SER A 50 7.99 3.10 7.65
CA SER A 50 6.79 2.55 7.03
C SER A 50 6.08 3.60 6.19
N VAL A 51 5.54 3.19 5.04
CA VAL A 51 4.78 4.06 4.13
C VAL A 51 3.45 3.37 3.84
N ALA A 52 2.34 3.97 4.28
CA ALA A 52 1.00 3.39 4.10
C ALA A 52 0.84 1.96 4.65
N THR A 53 1.58 1.60 5.71
CA THR A 53 1.62 0.23 6.25
C THR A 53 0.45 -0.06 7.17
N PRO A 54 -0.27 -1.19 7.02
CA PRO A 54 -1.40 -1.54 7.90
C PRO A 54 -0.92 -2.10 9.26
N HIS A 55 -0.30 -1.28 10.12
CA HIS A 55 0.22 -1.72 11.42
C HIS A 55 -0.84 -2.25 12.39
N ARG A 56 -2.11 -1.91 12.17
CA ARG A 56 -3.25 -2.44 12.95
C ARG A 56 -4.19 -3.27 12.08
N GLY A 57 -3.71 -3.70 10.92
CA GLY A 57 -4.47 -4.49 9.96
C GLY A 57 -5.33 -3.67 9.00
N ALA A 58 -5.91 -4.35 8.02
CA ALA A 58 -6.76 -3.77 7.01
C ALA A 58 -8.00 -4.66 6.82
N PRO A 59 -9.23 -4.16 7.03
CA PRO A 59 -10.46 -4.94 6.89
C PRO A 59 -10.61 -5.63 5.53
N ILE A 60 -10.10 -4.99 4.47
CA ILE A 60 -10.08 -5.52 3.11
C ILE A 60 -9.33 -6.87 3.00
N ALA A 61 -8.38 -7.14 3.90
CA ALA A 61 -7.63 -8.40 3.91
C ALA A 61 -8.56 -9.61 4.11
N SER A 62 -9.55 -9.49 5.02
CA SER A 62 -10.54 -10.55 5.28
C SER A 62 -11.34 -10.89 4.02
N PHE A 63 -11.68 -9.90 3.19
CA PHE A 63 -12.36 -10.13 1.91
C PHE A 63 -11.52 -10.97 0.95
N PHE A 64 -10.22 -10.69 0.84
CA PHE A 64 -9.33 -11.39 -0.09
C PHE A 64 -8.96 -12.82 0.33
N THR A 65 -9.20 -13.21 1.59
CA THR A 65 -9.05 -14.61 2.03
C THR A 65 -10.09 -15.57 1.42
N GLY A 66 -11.25 -15.06 0.98
CA GLY A 66 -12.34 -15.87 0.43
C GLY A 66 -12.11 -16.31 -1.02
N LEU A 67 -12.82 -17.37 -1.46
CA LEU A 67 -12.75 -17.91 -2.84
C LEU A 67 -12.93 -16.85 -3.94
N LEU A 68 -13.92 -15.97 -3.78
CA LEU A 68 -14.16 -14.87 -4.71
C LEU A 68 -13.03 -13.83 -4.66
N GLY A 69 -12.65 -13.41 -3.45
CA GLY A 69 -11.55 -12.46 -3.22
C GLY A 69 -10.26 -12.89 -3.91
N ARG A 70 -9.90 -14.17 -3.83
CA ARG A 70 -8.72 -14.74 -4.52
C ARG A 70 -8.72 -14.55 -6.02
N LYS A 71 -9.88 -14.70 -6.66
CA LYS A 71 -10.02 -14.49 -8.10
C LYS A 71 -9.91 -13.01 -8.45
N LEU A 72 -10.54 -12.15 -7.64
CA LEU A 72 -10.51 -10.70 -7.81
C LEU A 72 -9.11 -10.11 -7.58
N LEU A 73 -8.36 -10.62 -6.61
CA LEU A 73 -6.97 -10.23 -6.39
C LEU A 73 -6.12 -10.55 -7.62
N ARG A 74 -6.34 -11.70 -8.26
CA ARG A 74 -5.62 -12.08 -9.49
C ARG A 74 -5.88 -11.11 -10.64
N VAL A 75 -7.14 -10.67 -10.78
CA VAL A 75 -7.54 -9.63 -11.75
C VAL A 75 -6.85 -8.30 -11.40
N LEU A 76 -6.90 -7.86 -10.14
CA LEU A 76 -6.23 -6.63 -9.72
C LEU A 76 -4.73 -6.70 -9.99
N SER A 77 -4.05 -7.79 -9.67
CA SER A 77 -2.61 -7.91 -9.88
C SER A 77 -2.21 -7.78 -11.35
N ILE A 78 -2.94 -8.41 -12.28
CA ILE A 78 -2.64 -8.27 -13.71
C ILE A 78 -2.98 -6.87 -14.23
N VAL A 79 -4.07 -6.27 -13.75
CA VAL A 79 -4.46 -4.88 -14.07
C VAL A 79 -3.39 -3.91 -13.61
N THR A 80 -2.90 -4.04 -12.37
CA THR A 80 -1.78 -3.26 -11.84
C THR A 80 -0.54 -3.45 -12.72
N MET A 81 -0.12 -4.69 -13.00
CA MET A 81 1.06 -4.93 -13.87
C MET A 81 0.92 -4.30 -15.26
N THR A 82 -0.30 -4.24 -15.80
CA THR A 82 -0.59 -3.68 -17.13
C THR A 82 -0.58 -2.16 -17.10
N ALA A 83 -1.27 -1.57 -16.11
CA ALA A 83 -1.32 -0.12 -15.89
C ALA A 83 0.08 0.45 -15.60
N LEU A 84 0.87 -0.21 -14.75
CA LEU A 84 2.23 0.23 -14.41
C LEU A 84 3.22 0.18 -15.59
N ARG A 85 2.90 -0.56 -16.65
CA ARG A 85 3.68 -0.60 -17.90
C ARG A 85 3.27 0.48 -18.90
N GLY A 86 2.34 1.36 -18.53
CA GLY A 86 1.80 2.39 -19.41
C GLY A 86 0.87 1.85 -20.49
N VAL A 87 0.34 0.64 -20.30
CA VAL A 87 -0.66 0.09 -21.22
C VAL A 87 -2.03 0.59 -20.78
N HIS A 88 -2.64 1.43 -21.61
CA HIS A 88 -4.00 1.91 -21.38
C HIS A 88 -5.00 0.79 -21.64
N LEU A 89 -5.78 0.43 -20.63
CA LEU A 89 -6.86 -0.53 -20.76
C LEU A 89 -8.09 0.13 -21.40
N PRO A 90 -8.80 -0.56 -22.31
CA PRO A 90 -10.01 -0.03 -22.92
C PRO A 90 -11.15 0.08 -21.91
N LEU A 91 -12.07 1.03 -22.12
CA LEU A 91 -13.20 1.29 -21.22
C LEU A 91 -13.98 0.03 -20.81
N HIS A 92 -14.25 -0.88 -21.75
CA HIS A 92 -15.02 -2.09 -21.45
C HIS A 92 -14.34 -2.99 -20.41
N VAL A 93 -13.00 -3.03 -20.39
CA VAL A 93 -12.23 -3.75 -19.37
C VAL A 93 -12.42 -3.07 -18.02
N TRP A 94 -12.30 -1.74 -17.96
CA TRP A 94 -12.53 -0.99 -16.73
C TRP A 94 -13.95 -1.16 -16.18
N VAL A 95 -14.96 -1.14 -17.05
CA VAL A 95 -16.36 -1.39 -16.66
C VAL A 95 -16.54 -2.81 -16.13
N GLN A 96 -15.92 -3.82 -16.75
CA GLN A 96 -15.96 -5.19 -16.24
C GLN A 96 -15.30 -5.29 -14.86
N ILE A 97 -14.12 -4.68 -14.67
CA ILE A 97 -13.42 -4.67 -13.38
C ILE A 97 -14.30 -4.01 -12.32
N ALA A 98 -14.79 -2.79 -12.56
CA ALA A 98 -15.67 -2.08 -11.63
C ALA A 98 -16.92 -2.90 -11.28
N GLY A 99 -17.53 -3.55 -12.29
CA GLY A 99 -18.66 -4.45 -12.10
C GLY A 99 -18.36 -5.62 -11.17
N LEU A 100 -17.17 -6.23 -11.25
CA LEU A 100 -16.78 -7.35 -10.39
C LEU A 100 -16.77 -6.99 -8.89
N PHE A 101 -16.46 -5.74 -8.54
CA PHE A 101 -16.40 -5.26 -7.16
C PHE A 101 -17.71 -4.63 -6.68
N ALA A 102 -18.60 -4.24 -7.59
CA ALA A 102 -19.91 -3.68 -7.27
C ALA A 102 -20.99 -4.75 -7.01
N VAL A 103 -20.75 -6.00 -7.39
CA VAL A 103 -21.76 -7.08 -7.31
C VAL A 103 -21.93 -7.60 -5.87
N PRO A 104 -23.17 -7.79 -5.38
CA PRO A 104 -23.42 -8.33 -4.05
C PRO A 104 -22.81 -9.73 -3.84
N PRO A 105 -22.35 -10.07 -2.62
CA PRO A 105 -21.76 -11.38 -2.31
C PRO A 105 -22.64 -12.59 -2.65
N ALA A 106 -23.97 -12.42 -2.66
CA ALA A 106 -24.95 -13.45 -3.01
C ALA A 106 -24.80 -13.98 -4.45
N LEU A 107 -24.16 -13.22 -5.34
CA LEU A 107 -23.89 -13.61 -6.73
C LEU A 107 -22.43 -14.10 -6.93
N GLY A 108 -21.75 -14.47 -5.85
CA GLY A 108 -20.31 -14.74 -5.86
C GLY A 108 -19.84 -15.83 -6.83
N GLU A 109 -20.66 -16.84 -7.14
CA GLU A 109 -20.32 -17.85 -8.16
C GLU A 109 -20.25 -17.24 -9.56
N ALA A 110 -21.25 -16.43 -9.94
CA ALA A 110 -21.30 -15.75 -11.22
C ALA A 110 -20.16 -14.72 -11.35
N THR A 111 -19.95 -13.91 -10.30
CA THR A 111 -18.83 -12.96 -10.24
C THR A 111 -17.48 -13.68 -10.34
N GLY A 112 -17.35 -14.83 -9.68
CA GLY A 112 -16.15 -15.66 -9.76
C GLY A 112 -15.90 -16.26 -11.15
N GLY A 113 -16.95 -16.60 -11.90
CA GLY A 113 -16.84 -17.02 -13.30
C GLY A 113 -16.35 -15.89 -14.21
N LEU A 114 -16.96 -14.71 -14.08
CA LEU A 114 -16.59 -13.50 -14.82
C LEU A 114 -15.16 -13.05 -14.51
N ALA A 115 -14.74 -13.08 -13.24
CA ALA A 115 -13.38 -12.74 -12.84
C ALA A 115 -12.34 -13.67 -13.49
N SER A 116 -12.63 -14.98 -13.53
CA SER A 116 -11.76 -15.95 -14.20
C SER A 116 -11.70 -15.71 -15.72
N GLN A 117 -12.81 -15.39 -16.36
CA GLN A 117 -12.84 -15.07 -17.79
C GLN A 117 -12.05 -13.81 -18.11
N LEU A 118 -12.24 -12.74 -17.34
CA LEU A 118 -11.51 -11.49 -17.51
C LEU A 118 -10.00 -11.67 -17.30
N TYR A 119 -9.62 -12.47 -16.30
CA TYR A 119 -8.22 -12.80 -16.06
C TYR A 119 -7.57 -13.49 -17.28
N GLU A 120 -8.22 -14.49 -17.86
CA GLU A 120 -7.71 -15.18 -19.07
C GLU A 120 -7.65 -14.24 -20.28
N GLN A 121 -8.64 -13.34 -20.43
CA GLN A 121 -8.63 -12.32 -21.47
C GLN A 121 -7.41 -11.40 -21.33
N LEU A 122 -7.16 -10.86 -20.14
CA LEU A 122 -6.01 -9.99 -19.86
C LEU A 122 -4.68 -10.73 -20.06
N LEU A 123 -4.62 -12.03 -19.73
CA LEU A 123 -3.44 -12.86 -19.99
C LEU A 123 -3.20 -13.16 -21.48
N SER A 124 -4.25 -13.16 -22.31
CA SER A 124 -4.12 -13.51 -23.71
C SER A 124 -3.26 -12.52 -24.50
N ASP A 125 -3.21 -11.27 -24.03
CA ASP A 125 -2.42 -10.18 -24.62
C ASP A 125 -0.90 -10.35 -24.38
N PHE A 126 -0.50 -11.22 -23.45
CA PHE A 126 0.90 -11.53 -23.18
C PHE A 126 1.42 -12.65 -24.10
N ASN A 127 2.69 -12.53 -24.52
CA ASN A 127 3.36 -13.62 -25.21
C ASN A 127 3.49 -14.88 -24.31
N PRO A 128 3.70 -16.09 -24.87
CA PRO A 128 3.68 -17.32 -24.09
C PRO A 128 4.67 -17.36 -22.91
N GLU A 129 5.87 -16.80 -23.10
CA GLU A 129 6.92 -16.73 -22.06
C GLU A 129 6.51 -15.82 -20.89
N ARG A 130 6.02 -14.61 -21.18
CA ARG A 130 5.53 -13.67 -20.17
C ARG A 130 4.29 -14.20 -19.48
N ARG A 131 3.40 -14.89 -20.21
CA ARG A 131 2.21 -15.52 -19.63
C ARG A 131 2.61 -16.57 -18.59
N ALA A 132 3.64 -17.37 -18.87
CA ALA A 132 4.17 -18.33 -17.91
C ALA A 132 4.76 -17.63 -16.66
N GLN A 133 5.59 -16.60 -16.85
CA GLN A 133 6.18 -15.82 -15.74
C GLN A 133 5.12 -15.12 -14.86
N VAL A 134 4.10 -14.53 -15.49
CA VAL A 134 2.99 -13.88 -14.77
C VAL A 134 2.18 -14.93 -14.01
N ASN A 135 1.90 -16.08 -14.62
CA ASN A 135 1.19 -17.16 -13.93
C ASN A 135 1.99 -17.75 -12.76
N GLU A 136 3.32 -17.85 -12.89
CA GLU A 136 4.20 -18.28 -11.80
C GLU A 136 4.18 -17.27 -10.65
N LEU A 137 4.44 -15.99 -10.94
CA LEU A 137 4.39 -14.91 -9.95
C LEU A 137 3.03 -14.82 -9.26
N LEU A 138 1.93 -14.86 -10.02
CA LEU A 138 0.58 -14.78 -9.46
C LEU A 138 0.16 -16.07 -8.75
N GLY A 139 0.71 -17.22 -9.15
CA GLY A 139 0.57 -18.47 -8.41
C GLY A 139 1.21 -18.39 -7.04
N HIS A 140 2.35 -17.71 -6.90
CA HIS A 140 2.98 -17.44 -5.60
C HIS A 140 2.12 -16.50 -4.76
N VAL A 141 1.59 -15.41 -5.34
CA VAL A 141 0.64 -14.50 -4.66
C VAL A 141 -0.62 -15.24 -4.17
N GLN A 142 -1.08 -16.25 -4.91
CA GLN A 142 -2.18 -17.10 -4.47
C GLN A 142 -1.77 -18.07 -3.35
N ASN A 143 -0.55 -18.59 -3.33
CA ASN A 143 -0.13 -19.53 -2.31
C ASN A 143 0.32 -18.84 -1.01
N ASP A 144 0.79 -17.60 -1.07
CA ASP A 144 1.19 -16.75 0.08
C ASP A 144 -0.01 -16.08 0.79
N GLN A 145 -1.16 -16.74 0.84
CA GLN A 145 -2.37 -16.26 1.53
C GLN A 145 -2.23 -16.20 3.06
N ALA A 146 -1.18 -16.78 3.62
CA ALA A 146 -0.80 -16.56 5.01
C ALA A 146 -0.60 -15.06 5.29
N LEU A 147 -0.01 -14.32 4.34
CA LEU A 147 0.22 -12.88 4.48
C LEU A 147 -1.11 -12.12 4.55
N LEU A 148 -2.09 -12.42 3.71
CA LEU A 148 -3.41 -11.75 3.77
C LEU A 148 -4.16 -12.07 5.07
N THR A 149 -4.07 -13.30 5.56
CA THR A 149 -4.66 -13.67 6.86
C THR A 149 -3.98 -12.92 8.00
N GLN A 150 -2.66 -12.72 7.91
CA GLN A 150 -1.89 -11.96 8.88
C GLN A 150 -2.26 -10.47 8.90
N LEU A 151 -2.74 -9.90 7.79
CA LEU A 151 -3.17 -8.50 7.72
C LEU A 151 -4.55 -8.22 8.31
N THR A 152 -5.27 -9.25 8.78
CA THR A 152 -6.50 -9.04 9.55
C THR A 152 -6.20 -8.25 10.82
N VAL A 153 -7.18 -7.51 11.33
CA VAL A 153 -6.98 -6.67 12.50
C VAL A 153 -6.62 -7.52 13.72
N GLU A 154 -7.28 -8.66 13.88
CA GLU A 154 -7.05 -9.61 14.95
C GLU A 154 -5.63 -10.20 14.91
N SER A 155 -5.14 -10.53 13.70
CA SER A 155 -3.77 -11.04 13.55
C SER A 155 -2.72 -9.96 13.80
N MET A 156 -3.02 -8.70 13.45
CA MET A 156 -2.12 -7.58 13.70
C MET A 156 -2.01 -7.20 15.17
N ASP A 157 -3.05 -7.43 15.98
CA ASP A 157 -2.94 -7.29 17.43
C ASP A 157 -1.94 -8.29 18.02
N LEU A 158 -1.99 -9.55 17.59
CA LEU A 158 -1.00 -10.56 17.98
C LEU A 158 0.40 -10.23 17.45
N PHE A 159 0.51 -9.81 16.20
CA PHE A 159 1.76 -9.36 15.61
C PHE A 159 2.38 -8.22 16.42
N ASN A 160 1.60 -7.21 16.80
CA ASN A 160 2.08 -6.07 17.59
C ASN A 160 2.54 -6.47 19.00
N ALA A 161 1.97 -7.52 19.58
CA ALA A 161 2.42 -8.05 20.86
C ALA A 161 3.76 -8.81 20.77
N LEU A 162 4.07 -9.39 19.61
CA LEU A 162 5.26 -10.23 19.40
C LEU A 162 6.42 -9.49 18.71
N ALA A 163 6.11 -8.66 17.72
CA ALA A 163 7.07 -7.88 16.94
C ALA A 163 7.42 -6.57 17.65
N VAL A 164 8.16 -6.72 18.75
CA VAL A 164 8.65 -5.61 19.57
C VAL A 164 9.75 -4.84 18.83
N ASP A 165 9.75 -3.53 18.98
CA ASP A 165 10.74 -2.64 18.39
C ASP A 165 12.15 -2.92 18.96
N ARG A 166 13.17 -2.99 18.10
CA ARG A 166 14.57 -3.17 18.51
C ARG A 166 15.12 -1.85 19.03
N GLU A 167 15.76 -1.91 20.20
CA GLU A 167 16.47 -0.77 20.76
C GLU A 167 17.57 -0.25 19.82
N GLY A 168 17.66 1.07 19.71
CA GLY A 168 18.59 1.74 18.80
C GLY A 168 18.05 1.97 17.39
N VAL A 169 16.96 1.33 16.97
CA VAL A 169 16.35 1.65 15.66
C VAL A 169 15.35 2.80 15.80
N ALA A 170 15.47 3.81 14.94
CA ALA A 170 14.47 4.86 14.82
C ALA A 170 13.30 4.39 13.93
N TYR A 171 12.11 4.30 14.50
CA TYR A 171 10.89 3.94 13.77
C TYR A 171 10.10 5.18 13.39
N GLY A 172 9.62 5.25 12.15
CA GLY A 172 8.69 6.29 11.75
C GLY A 172 7.79 5.87 10.59
N SER A 173 6.69 6.60 10.43
CA SER A 173 5.65 6.30 9.45
C SER A 173 5.25 7.52 8.62
N VAL A 174 5.01 7.28 7.34
CA VAL A 174 4.35 8.18 6.40
C VAL A 174 2.90 7.75 6.29
N ILE A 175 1.99 8.67 6.62
CA ILE A 175 0.55 8.43 6.68
C ILE A 175 -0.12 8.98 5.42
N THR A 176 -0.91 8.14 4.75
CA THR A 176 -1.68 8.46 3.56
C THR A 176 -3.18 8.48 3.85
N GLN A 177 -3.88 9.34 3.14
CA GLN A 177 -5.33 9.34 3.07
C GLN A 177 -5.73 9.79 1.68
N ALA A 178 -6.55 9.01 1.00
CA ALA A 178 -7.08 9.38 -0.30
C ALA A 178 -8.26 10.35 -0.13
N ARG A 179 -8.64 11.00 -1.23
CA ARG A 179 -9.85 11.84 -1.23
C ARG A 179 -11.07 10.94 -0.95
N PRO A 180 -11.92 11.25 0.05
CA PRO A 180 -13.10 10.46 0.32
C PRO A 180 -13.95 10.33 -0.95
N PRO A 181 -14.35 9.11 -1.33
CA PRO A 181 -15.15 8.93 -2.53
C PRO A 181 -16.52 9.58 -2.33
N SER A 182 -16.84 10.54 -3.19
CA SER A 182 -18.05 11.36 -3.12
C SER A 182 -18.72 11.50 -4.48
N LEU A 183 -20.02 11.82 -4.48
CA LEU A 183 -20.74 12.14 -5.72
C LEU A 183 -20.18 13.40 -6.39
N ASP A 184 -19.62 14.33 -5.61
CA ASP A 184 -18.99 15.54 -6.12
C ASP A 184 -17.78 15.21 -6.99
N THR A 185 -16.97 14.21 -6.60
CA THR A 185 -15.86 13.70 -7.42
C THR A 185 -16.36 13.15 -8.76
N SER A 186 -17.47 12.42 -8.78
CA SER A 186 -18.08 11.96 -10.04
C SER A 186 -18.60 13.10 -10.91
N LEU A 187 -19.08 14.20 -10.33
CA LEU A 187 -19.50 15.37 -11.08
C LEU A 187 -18.31 16.14 -11.66
N GLU A 188 -17.21 16.24 -10.92
CA GLU A 188 -15.95 16.88 -11.36
C GLU A 188 -15.32 16.15 -12.55
N ILE A 189 -15.33 14.81 -12.56
CA ILE A 189 -14.84 13.98 -13.67
C ILE A 189 -15.64 14.24 -14.97
N GLY A 190 -16.94 14.51 -14.85
CA GLY A 190 -17.81 14.74 -16.01
C GLY A 190 -18.00 13.49 -16.88
N PHE A 191 -17.77 13.62 -18.20
CA PHE A 191 -18.06 12.57 -19.19
C PHE A 191 -16.85 11.68 -19.55
N ASP A 192 -15.75 11.75 -18.80
CA ASP A 192 -14.67 10.77 -18.97
C ASP A 192 -15.10 9.42 -18.38
N PHE A 193 -15.62 8.54 -19.24
CA PHE A 193 -16.13 7.25 -18.81
C PHE A 193 -15.05 6.31 -18.25
N VAL A 194 -13.77 6.49 -18.62
CA VAL A 194 -12.68 5.65 -18.11
C VAL A 194 -12.36 6.06 -16.68
N GLU A 195 -12.22 7.37 -16.43
CA GLU A 195 -12.02 7.90 -15.08
C GLU A 195 -13.23 7.59 -14.17
N GLN A 196 -14.46 7.66 -14.68
CA GLN A 196 -15.65 7.24 -13.92
C GLN A 196 -15.59 5.76 -13.50
N ALA A 197 -15.13 4.87 -14.39
CA ALA A 197 -15.01 3.45 -14.09
C ALA A 197 -13.87 3.17 -13.09
N GLN A 198 -12.74 3.89 -13.19
CA GLN A 198 -11.66 3.85 -12.21
C GLN A 198 -12.12 4.34 -10.84
N GLN A 199 -12.86 5.45 -10.79
CA GLN A 199 -13.44 6.00 -9.57
C GLN A 199 -14.42 5.03 -8.90
N ALA A 200 -15.22 4.30 -9.70
CA ALA A 200 -16.12 3.26 -9.18
C ALA A 200 -15.35 2.07 -8.57
N LEU A 201 -14.24 1.67 -9.18
CA LEU A 201 -13.36 0.65 -8.60
C LEU A 201 -12.73 1.15 -7.30
N TYR A 202 -12.16 2.36 -7.31
CA TYR A 202 -11.60 3.00 -6.12
C TYR A 202 -12.61 3.06 -4.97
N TYR A 203 -13.85 3.51 -5.24
CA TYR A 203 -14.91 3.54 -4.25
C TYR A 203 -15.18 2.18 -3.63
N SER A 204 -15.21 1.14 -4.47
CA SER A 204 -15.47 -0.23 -4.02
C SER A 204 -14.34 -0.74 -3.12
N LEU A 205 -13.09 -0.48 -3.47
CA LEU A 205 -11.92 -0.85 -2.65
C LEU A 205 -11.89 -0.07 -1.32
N SER A 206 -12.10 1.25 -1.38
CA SER A 206 -12.21 2.10 -0.18
C SER A 206 -13.31 1.61 0.77
N LYS A 207 -14.45 1.19 0.24
CA LYS A 207 -15.53 0.61 1.06
C LYS A 207 -15.14 -0.70 1.73
N LEU A 208 -14.36 -1.55 1.06
CA LEU A 208 -13.86 -2.79 1.64
C LEU A 208 -12.76 -2.54 2.69
N ALA A 209 -12.03 -1.43 2.58
CA ALA A 209 -11.04 -1.01 3.58
C ALA A 209 -11.68 -0.41 4.84
N ALA A 210 -12.92 0.09 4.75
CA ALA A 210 -13.64 0.71 5.87
C ALA A 210 -14.33 -0.32 6.80
N GLY A 211 -15.07 0.17 7.80
CA GLY A 211 -15.95 -0.68 8.62
C GLY A 211 -15.31 -1.32 9.86
N TYR A 212 -14.10 -0.91 10.23
CA TYR A 212 -13.49 -1.28 11.51
C TYR A 212 -13.17 -0.04 12.35
N ARG A 213 -13.51 -0.08 13.64
CA ARG A 213 -13.30 1.06 14.55
C ARG A 213 -11.92 1.01 15.19
N PHE A 214 -10.98 1.77 14.65
CA PHE A 214 -9.62 1.87 15.20
C PHE A 214 -9.57 2.78 16.44
N PRO A 215 -8.68 2.49 17.41
CA PRO A 215 -8.45 3.38 18.54
C PRO A 215 -7.79 4.67 18.05
N LEU A 216 -8.21 5.79 18.64
CA LEU A 216 -7.64 7.10 18.31
C LEU A 216 -6.13 7.11 18.53
N PRO A 217 -5.37 7.74 17.62
CA PRO A 217 -3.93 7.77 17.73
C PRO A 217 -3.50 8.68 18.90
N ASN A 218 -2.24 8.54 19.32
CA ASN A 218 -1.70 9.35 20.41
C ASN A 218 -1.75 10.86 20.06
N PRO A 219 -1.65 11.76 21.05
CA PRO A 219 -1.75 13.20 20.81
C PRO A 219 -0.76 13.78 19.79
N LYS A 220 0.44 13.19 19.66
CA LYS A 220 1.47 13.63 18.70
C LYS A 220 1.00 13.40 17.27
N TYR A 221 0.50 12.20 16.97
CA TYR A 221 -0.10 11.88 15.67
C TYR A 221 -1.34 12.72 15.41
N ARG A 222 -2.25 12.87 16.37
CA ARG A 222 -3.49 13.64 16.16
C ARG A 222 -3.23 15.06 15.67
N ARG A 223 -2.27 15.78 16.29
CA ARG A 223 -1.91 17.14 15.86
C ARG A 223 -1.35 17.18 14.43
N GLN A 224 -0.57 16.17 14.03
CA GLN A 224 -0.01 16.12 12.69
C GLN A 224 -1.06 15.75 11.64
N LEU A 225 -1.98 14.82 11.97
CA LEU A 225 -3.11 14.45 11.12
C LEU A 225 -4.07 15.64 10.95
N GLU A 226 -4.42 16.34 12.02
CA GLU A 226 -5.23 17.58 11.96
C GLU A 226 -4.55 18.65 11.09
N LYS A 227 -3.23 18.83 11.22
CA LYS A 227 -2.48 19.78 10.39
C LYS A 227 -2.44 19.37 8.92
N GLY A 228 -2.30 18.07 8.64
CA GLY A 228 -2.15 17.55 7.28
C GLY A 228 -3.48 17.42 6.52
N PHE A 229 -4.54 16.99 7.19
CA PHE A 229 -5.85 16.70 6.60
C PHE A 229 -6.93 17.73 6.97
N GLY A 230 -6.65 18.69 7.85
CA GLY A 230 -7.60 19.67 8.36
C GLY A 230 -8.49 19.16 9.50
N ALA A 231 -8.54 17.85 9.73
CA ALA A 231 -9.25 17.18 10.82
C ALA A 231 -8.56 15.87 11.21
N VAL A 232 -8.92 15.30 12.37
CA VAL A 232 -8.53 13.92 12.68
C VAL A 232 -9.35 12.99 11.79
N PRO A 233 -8.72 12.08 11.02
CA PRO A 233 -9.42 11.07 10.26
C PRO A 233 -10.34 10.23 11.14
N ASP A 234 -11.53 9.92 10.64
CA ASP A 234 -12.39 8.93 11.27
C ASP A 234 -11.90 7.50 10.97
N SER A 235 -12.67 6.50 11.41
CA SER A 235 -12.31 5.10 11.22
C SER A 235 -12.54 4.58 9.79
N ASP A 236 -13.28 5.31 8.96
CA ASP A 236 -13.56 4.92 7.58
C ASP A 236 -12.60 5.58 6.58
N ALA A 237 -11.90 6.65 7.00
CA ALA A 237 -10.83 7.26 6.23
C ALA A 237 -9.70 6.27 5.89
N ASN A 238 -9.32 6.22 4.61
CA ASN A 238 -8.34 5.29 4.08
C ASN A 238 -7.68 5.84 2.80
N ASP A 239 -6.63 5.17 2.34
CA ASP A 239 -5.92 5.52 1.09
C ASP A 239 -6.36 4.68 -0.14
N GLY A 240 -7.55 4.07 -0.06
CA GLY A 240 -8.08 3.12 -1.03
C GLY A 240 -7.87 1.66 -0.64
N ILE A 241 -6.88 1.35 0.21
CA ILE A 241 -6.54 -0.02 0.61
C ILE A 241 -6.39 -0.15 2.14
N VAL A 242 -5.66 0.78 2.76
CA VAL A 242 -5.29 0.74 4.17
C VAL A 242 -5.99 1.87 4.93
N PRO A 243 -6.71 1.57 6.03
CA PRO A 243 -7.28 2.59 6.90
C PRO A 243 -6.22 3.55 7.42
N THR A 244 -6.47 4.84 7.34
CA THR A 244 -5.51 5.89 7.75
C THR A 244 -5.14 5.75 9.23
N LEU A 245 -6.06 5.31 10.08
CA LEU A 245 -5.81 5.08 11.52
C LEU A 245 -5.07 3.76 11.83
N SER A 246 -4.86 2.90 10.83
CA SER A 246 -4.03 1.69 10.94
C SER A 246 -2.55 1.95 10.68
N GLN A 247 -2.23 3.05 10.00
CA GLN A 247 -0.89 3.41 9.55
C GLN A 247 0.10 3.96 10.58
N PRO A 248 -0.32 4.61 11.68
CA PRO A 248 0.61 5.15 12.67
C PRO A 248 1.50 4.12 13.37
N TRP A 249 2.83 4.27 13.24
CA TRP A 249 3.84 3.56 14.03
C TRP A 249 5.13 4.38 14.18
N GLY A 250 5.73 4.39 15.37
CA GLY A 250 6.92 5.22 15.65
C GLY A 250 6.63 6.72 15.57
N ASP A 251 7.56 7.49 14.99
CA ASP A 251 7.39 8.91 14.72
C ASP A 251 6.60 9.18 13.44
N CYS A 252 5.70 10.17 13.48
CA CYS A 252 5.03 10.62 12.26
C CYS A 252 6.01 11.48 11.44
N ILE A 253 6.42 10.97 10.28
CA ILE A 253 7.40 11.59 9.38
C ILE A 253 6.70 12.58 8.46
N ALA A 254 5.59 12.16 7.86
CA ALA A 254 4.79 12.96 6.96
C ALA A 254 3.34 12.48 6.94
N VAL A 255 2.44 13.38 6.58
CA VAL A 255 1.03 13.12 6.32
C VAL A 255 0.75 13.61 4.91
N ALA A 256 0.19 12.75 4.06
CA ALA A 256 0.01 12.99 2.64
C ALA A 256 -1.43 12.69 2.22
N GLN A 257 -2.06 13.64 1.54
CA GLN A 257 -3.30 13.37 0.81
C GLN A 257 -2.93 12.69 -0.50
N ALA A 258 -3.01 11.36 -0.51
CA ALA A 258 -2.51 10.47 -1.54
C ALA A 258 -3.24 9.13 -1.42
N ASP A 259 -3.49 8.48 -2.55
CA ASP A 259 -3.87 7.08 -2.52
C ASP A 259 -2.67 6.16 -2.23
N HIS A 260 -2.97 4.86 -2.13
CA HIS A 260 -2.02 3.85 -1.73
C HIS A 260 -0.80 3.73 -2.66
N LEU A 261 -0.92 4.07 -3.95
CA LEU A 261 0.17 3.98 -4.92
C LEU A 261 0.75 5.34 -5.35
N ASP A 262 -0.01 6.43 -5.23
CA ASP A 262 0.48 7.81 -5.38
C ASP A 262 1.79 8.04 -4.63
N ILE A 263 1.83 7.57 -3.38
CA ILE A 263 2.94 7.80 -2.44
C ILE A 263 4.26 7.13 -2.88
N ILE A 264 4.19 6.12 -3.76
CA ILE A 264 5.36 5.44 -4.34
C ILE A 264 5.63 5.83 -5.80
N GLY A 265 4.98 6.88 -6.30
CA GLY A 265 5.29 7.50 -7.59
C GLY A 265 4.31 7.14 -8.71
N HIS A 266 3.21 6.44 -8.40
CA HIS A 266 2.13 6.16 -9.33
C HIS A 266 1.03 7.22 -9.27
N HIS A 267 1.43 8.49 -9.20
CA HIS A 267 0.53 9.62 -9.19
C HIS A 267 0.37 10.24 -10.58
N GLY A 268 -0.68 11.01 -10.77
CA GLY A 268 -0.83 11.84 -11.97
C GLY A 268 0.38 12.75 -12.20
N GLY A 269 0.84 12.83 -13.45
CA GLY A 269 1.91 13.75 -13.85
C GLY A 269 1.41 15.18 -14.07
N SER A 270 2.32 16.14 -14.01
CA SER A 270 2.16 17.51 -14.52
C SER A 270 2.72 17.60 -15.94
N GLU A 271 2.20 18.51 -16.78
CA GLU A 271 2.77 18.83 -18.11
C GLU A 271 4.26 19.21 -18.05
N THR A 272 4.74 19.61 -16.88
CA THR A 272 6.12 20.02 -16.61
C THR A 272 7.06 18.90 -16.17
N ASP A 273 6.56 17.67 -15.97
CA ASP A 273 7.38 16.57 -15.45
C ASP A 273 8.32 16.00 -16.51
N VAL A 274 9.59 15.83 -16.13
CA VAL A 274 10.65 15.29 -17.01
C VAL A 274 10.48 13.77 -17.20
N GLN A 275 9.86 13.08 -16.25
CA GLN A 275 9.57 11.66 -16.31
C GLN A 275 8.07 11.42 -16.51
N ARG A 276 7.71 10.41 -17.31
CA ARG A 276 6.31 10.00 -17.44
C ARG A 276 5.88 9.30 -16.15
N HIS A 277 4.88 9.86 -15.48
CA HIS A 277 4.22 9.23 -14.36
C HIS A 277 3.01 8.42 -14.86
N PHE A 278 2.82 7.24 -14.31
CA PHE A 278 1.69 6.38 -14.62
C PHE A 278 0.81 6.28 -13.39
N ASP A 279 -0.36 6.92 -13.48
CA ASP A 279 -1.40 6.79 -12.49
C ASP A 279 -2.05 5.41 -12.62
N TRP A 280 -2.01 4.62 -11.54
CA TRP A 280 -2.61 3.28 -11.52
C TRP A 280 -4.14 3.36 -11.51
N LEU A 281 -4.68 4.32 -10.75
CA LEU A 281 -6.10 4.56 -10.55
C LEU A 281 -6.27 6.05 -10.29
N THR A 282 -6.94 6.76 -11.21
CA THR A 282 -7.20 8.19 -11.02
C THR A 282 -8.14 8.37 -9.83
N THR A 283 -7.58 8.69 -8.66
CA THR A 283 -8.32 8.89 -7.41
C THR A 283 -8.62 10.36 -7.14
N HIS A 284 -8.17 11.26 -8.03
CA HIS A 284 -8.26 12.72 -7.88
C HIS A 284 -7.77 13.20 -6.49
N SER A 285 -6.74 12.54 -5.96
CA SER A 285 -6.05 12.92 -4.73
C SER A 285 -5.32 14.26 -4.84
N GLU A 286 -5.13 14.77 -6.07
CA GLU A 286 -4.30 15.93 -6.41
C GLU A 286 -2.84 15.81 -5.94
N PHE A 287 -2.40 14.59 -5.59
CA PHE A 287 -1.02 14.32 -5.26
C PHE A 287 -0.17 14.39 -6.53
N ARG A 288 0.87 15.22 -6.51
CA ARG A 288 1.76 15.47 -7.66
C ARG A 288 3.22 15.45 -7.23
N SER A 289 4.11 15.66 -8.20
CA SER A 289 5.56 15.63 -8.03
C SER A 289 6.08 16.50 -6.89
N GLN A 290 5.47 17.67 -6.65
CA GLN A 290 5.90 18.55 -5.54
C GLN A 290 5.61 17.92 -4.18
N GLN A 291 4.41 17.37 -3.98
CA GLN A 291 4.02 16.69 -2.75
C GLN A 291 4.85 15.42 -2.55
N PHE A 292 5.04 14.62 -3.60
CA PHE A 292 5.90 13.44 -3.60
C PHE A 292 7.32 13.80 -3.12
N MET A 293 7.96 14.77 -3.76
CA MET A 293 9.31 15.21 -3.38
C MET A 293 9.37 15.74 -1.93
N GLY A 294 8.34 16.45 -1.47
CA GLY A 294 8.28 16.95 -0.09
C GLY A 294 8.19 15.83 0.96
N VAL A 295 7.37 14.80 0.70
CA VAL A 295 7.29 13.61 1.57
C VAL A 295 8.62 12.88 1.61
N TRP A 296 9.21 12.58 0.44
CA TRP A 296 10.44 11.82 0.37
C TRP A 296 11.65 12.60 0.91
N GLN A 297 11.66 13.92 0.80
CA GLN A 297 12.63 14.75 1.53
C GLN A 297 12.49 14.58 3.05
N SER A 298 11.26 14.57 3.57
CA SER A 298 11.02 14.37 5.01
C SER A 298 11.50 12.98 5.49
N VAL A 299 11.36 11.95 4.64
CA VAL A 299 11.88 10.60 4.88
C VAL A 299 13.41 10.61 4.92
N VAL A 300 14.06 11.26 3.94
CA VAL A 300 15.52 11.40 3.90
C VAL A 300 16.04 12.14 5.14
N ASP A 301 15.38 13.22 5.54
CA ASP A 301 15.75 13.98 6.74
C ASP A 301 15.61 13.14 8.02
N PHE A 302 14.59 12.28 8.09
CA PHE A 302 14.44 11.33 9.20
C PHE A 302 15.57 10.31 9.26
N ILE A 303 15.93 9.73 8.11
CA ILE A 303 17.05 8.79 7.97
C ILE A 303 18.37 9.45 8.41
N ALA A 304 18.65 10.66 7.92
CA ALA A 304 19.86 11.40 8.26
C ALA A 304 19.97 11.71 9.76
N ARG A 305 18.85 12.09 10.41
CA ARG A 305 18.81 12.30 11.87
C ARG A 305 19.04 11.01 12.65
N ALA A 306 18.46 9.89 12.19
CA ALA A 306 18.63 8.60 12.84
C ALA A 306 20.10 8.14 12.83
N GLU A 307 20.81 8.39 11.73
CA GLU A 307 22.23 8.09 11.61
C GLU A 307 23.09 8.99 12.52
N ALA A 308 22.85 10.30 12.51
CA ALA A 308 23.58 11.26 13.35
C ALA A 308 23.42 10.98 14.87
N GLY A 309 22.18 10.67 15.30
CA GLY A 309 21.89 10.35 16.71
C GLY A 309 22.49 9.02 17.20
N HIS A 310 23.09 8.23 16.30
CA HIS A 310 23.87 7.05 16.64
C HIS A 310 25.37 7.34 16.75
N SER A 311 25.91 8.20 15.89
CA SER A 311 27.31 8.64 16.00
C SER A 311 27.62 9.36 17.31
N GLU A 312 26.63 9.98 17.95
CA GLU A 312 26.78 10.64 19.25
C GLU A 312 26.70 9.69 20.46
N ARG A 313 26.22 8.45 20.27
CA ARG A 313 26.04 7.45 21.35
C ARG A 313 27.11 6.34 21.38
N GLY A 314 27.92 6.25 20.34
CA GLY A 314 29.07 5.33 20.25
C GLY A 314 30.37 6.00 20.65
#